data_AF-C1A2H0-F1
#
_entry.id   AF-C1A2H0-F1
#
_cell.length_a   1.000
_cell.length_b   1.000
_cell.length_c   1.000
_cell.angle_alpha   90.00
_cell.angle_beta   90.00
_cell.angle_gamma   90.00
#
_symmetry.space_group_name_H-M   'P 1'
#
loop_
_entity.id
_entity.type
_entity.pdbx_description
1 polymer ?
#
loop_
_entity_poly.entity_id
_entity_poly.type
_entity_poly.pdbx_seq_one_letter_code
_entity_poly.pdbx_strand_id
1 'polypeptide(L)'
;MTISTDTVDAVAAACRDRLGDPSAWVASDAYRQSLALCIIESVQSTSGHSEVTVVDRYLAYRKAREDKPVTDGARELLRTFEEAGSSDQWAGKIGSYKRRYTATGVPIEARHIQQVAEKLHHLRINSVEDLLSAADSDNALDAVHLAWVDACGDGSEVTWAHLLMLAGIPHTDLGTAADTFISATLGTTELPGDTSEILAATAEQLGVDPDRLDYAIRRWLSVHGRMLQHVA
;
A
#
# COMPACT_ATOMS: atom_id res chain seq x y z
N MET A 1 20.36 22.83 -15.55
CA MET A 1 21.11 22.86 -14.28
C MET A 1 21.56 21.42 -14.07
N THR A 2 22.85 21.13 -13.95
CA THR A 2 23.31 19.72 -13.91
C THR A 2 23.07 19.17 -12.51
N ILE A 3 22.20 18.17 -12.37
CA ILE A 3 21.97 17.49 -11.09
C ILE A 3 23.31 16.90 -10.62
N SER A 4 23.65 17.14 -9.35
CA SER A 4 24.87 16.58 -8.78
C SER A 4 24.75 15.06 -8.66
N THR A 5 25.76 14.33 -9.14
CA THR A 5 25.83 12.87 -9.01
C THR A 5 25.75 12.44 -7.55
N ASP A 6 26.36 13.20 -6.64
CA ASP A 6 26.30 12.95 -5.19
C ASP A 6 24.84 12.97 -4.64
N THR A 7 23.98 13.83 -5.21
CA THR A 7 22.56 13.90 -4.84
C THR A 7 21.83 12.64 -5.27
N VAL A 8 22.05 12.20 -6.52
CA VAL A 8 21.39 11.01 -7.06
C VAL A 8 21.85 9.76 -6.31
N ASP A 9 23.14 9.64 -5.99
CA ASP A 9 23.70 8.54 -5.21
C ASP A 9 23.10 8.45 -3.81
N ALA A 10 22.97 9.60 -3.12
CA ALA A 10 22.38 9.66 -1.78
C ALA A 10 20.90 9.24 -1.79
N VAL A 11 20.12 9.74 -2.75
CA VAL A 11 18.70 9.37 -2.89
C VAL A 11 18.56 7.90 -3.27
N ALA A 12 19.36 7.39 -4.20
CA ALA A 12 19.36 5.97 -4.59
C ALA A 12 19.72 5.04 -3.43
N ALA A 13 20.67 5.44 -2.57
CA ALA A 13 21.01 4.70 -1.35
C ALA A 13 19.83 4.69 -0.36
N ALA A 14 19.20 5.84 -0.12
CA ALA A 14 18.03 5.94 0.75
C ALA A 14 16.83 5.14 0.22
N CYS A 15 16.64 5.07 -1.10
CA CYS A 15 15.62 4.23 -1.72
C CYS A 15 15.86 2.75 -1.41
N ARG A 16 17.08 2.25 -1.56
CA ARG A 16 17.39 0.84 -1.24
C ARG A 16 17.25 0.53 0.25
N ASP A 17 17.66 1.45 1.11
CA ASP A 17 17.60 1.30 2.56
C ASP A 17 16.16 1.28 3.08
N ARG A 18 15.34 2.24 2.63
CA ARG A 18 13.97 2.45 3.16
C ARG A 18 12.89 1.70 2.40
N LEU A 19 13.00 1.62 1.07
CA LEU A 19 12.00 1.02 0.19
C LEU A 19 12.33 -0.45 -0.15
N GLY A 20 13.53 -0.93 0.19
CA GLY A 20 14.01 -2.27 -0.11
C GLY A 20 14.46 -2.46 -1.56
N ASP A 21 14.50 -3.71 -2.01
CA ASP A 21 14.97 -4.10 -3.35
C ASP A 21 14.08 -3.52 -4.47
N PRO A 22 14.62 -2.70 -5.39
CA PRO A 22 13.87 -2.12 -6.51
C PRO A 22 13.18 -3.15 -7.41
N SER A 23 13.74 -4.36 -7.53
CA SER A 23 13.14 -5.43 -8.33
C SER A 23 11.81 -5.93 -7.75
N ALA A 24 11.63 -5.78 -6.43
CA ALA A 24 10.44 -6.19 -5.68
C ALA A 24 9.37 -5.09 -5.56
N TRP A 25 9.63 -3.86 -6.02
CA TRP A 25 8.66 -2.78 -5.91
C TRP A 25 7.42 -3.07 -6.73
N VAL A 26 6.23 -2.91 -6.17
CA VAL A 26 4.99 -3.21 -6.89
C VAL A 26 4.64 -2.05 -7.80
N ALA A 27 4.22 -2.34 -9.03
CA ALA A 27 3.69 -1.31 -9.93
C ALA A 27 2.28 -0.89 -9.49
N SER A 28 1.91 0.36 -9.75
CA SER A 28 0.65 0.94 -9.25
C SER A 28 -0.59 0.27 -9.87
N ASP A 29 -0.46 -0.27 -11.07
CA ASP A 29 -1.52 -1.00 -11.80
C ASP A 29 -1.96 -2.28 -11.09
N ALA A 30 -1.04 -3.01 -10.46
CA ALA A 30 -1.35 -4.24 -9.75
C ALA A 30 -2.35 -4.02 -8.60
N TYR A 31 -2.22 -2.93 -7.86
CA TYR A 31 -3.18 -2.55 -6.82
C TYR A 31 -4.46 -1.95 -7.40
N ARG A 32 -4.35 -1.11 -8.44
CA ARG A 32 -5.52 -0.51 -9.11
C ARG A 32 -6.45 -1.53 -9.77
N GLN A 33 -5.97 -2.75 -10.03
CA GLN A 33 -6.77 -3.85 -10.58
C GLN A 33 -7.43 -4.73 -9.52
N SER A 34 -7.12 -4.57 -8.23
CA SER A 34 -7.69 -5.42 -7.18
C SER A 34 -7.92 -4.66 -5.88
N LEU A 35 -9.20 -4.37 -5.61
CA LEU A 35 -9.63 -3.76 -4.35
C LEU A 35 -9.26 -4.65 -3.15
N ALA A 36 -9.28 -5.97 -3.30
CA ALA A 36 -8.87 -6.90 -2.26
C ALA A 36 -7.41 -6.67 -1.81
N LEU A 37 -6.50 -6.45 -2.77
CA LEU A 37 -5.09 -6.17 -2.43
C LEU A 37 -4.97 -4.83 -1.70
N CYS A 38 -5.70 -3.80 -2.15
CA CYS A 38 -5.72 -2.50 -1.47
C CYS A 38 -6.22 -2.62 -0.03
N ILE A 39 -7.31 -3.36 0.22
CA ILE A 39 -7.85 -3.58 1.57
C ILE A 39 -6.81 -4.29 2.45
N ILE A 40 -6.27 -5.41 1.97
CA ILE A 40 -5.33 -6.23 2.75
C ILE A 40 -4.08 -5.42 3.11
N GLU A 41 -3.49 -4.75 2.13
CA GLU A 41 -2.28 -3.96 2.33
C GLU A 41 -2.51 -2.80 3.30
N SER A 42 -3.58 -2.03 3.08
CA SER A 42 -3.89 -0.87 3.93
C SER A 42 -4.17 -1.24 5.37
N VAL A 43 -5.00 -2.26 5.61
CA VAL A 43 -5.31 -2.70 6.97
C VAL A 43 -4.08 -3.28 7.67
N GLN A 44 -3.22 -3.99 6.95
CA GLN A 44 -2.02 -4.62 7.52
C GLN A 44 -0.86 -3.64 7.72
N SER A 45 -0.90 -2.46 7.10
CA SER A 45 0.21 -1.49 7.07
C SER A 45 0.70 -1.03 8.44
N THR A 46 -0.15 -1.09 9.48
CA THR A 46 0.16 -0.61 10.83
C THR A 46 0.55 -1.73 11.81
N SER A 47 0.39 -3.00 11.44
CA SER A 47 0.63 -4.14 12.35
C SER A 47 2.09 -4.55 12.48
N GLY A 48 3.00 -3.86 11.77
CA GLY A 48 4.44 -4.11 11.78
C GLY A 48 4.95 -4.80 10.51
N HIS A 49 6.26 -5.04 10.46
CA HIS A 49 6.93 -5.57 9.26
C HIS A 49 7.12 -7.09 9.30
N SER A 50 6.89 -7.74 8.16
CA SER A 50 7.13 -9.17 7.91
C SER A 50 7.87 -9.32 6.58
N GLU A 51 8.83 -10.24 6.49
CA GLU A 51 9.59 -10.54 5.27
C GLU A 51 8.70 -10.91 4.08
N VAL A 52 7.55 -11.53 4.36
CA VAL A 52 6.53 -11.85 3.36
C VAL A 52 5.25 -11.13 3.75
N THR A 53 4.76 -10.29 2.84
CA THR A 53 3.54 -9.50 3.06
C THR A 53 2.30 -10.40 3.06
N VAL A 54 1.21 -9.92 3.68
CA VAL A 54 -0.07 -10.65 3.63
C VAL A 54 -0.63 -10.66 2.20
N VAL A 55 -0.37 -9.61 1.41
CA VAL A 55 -0.67 -9.54 -0.03
C VAL A 55 -0.01 -10.69 -0.79
N ASP A 56 1.30 -10.95 -0.58
CA ASP A 56 2.00 -12.05 -1.25
C ASP A 56 1.40 -13.41 -0.91
N ARG A 57 1.04 -13.61 0.36
CA ARG A 57 0.39 -14.85 0.84
C ARG A 57 -0.99 -15.01 0.22
N TYR A 58 -1.76 -13.93 0.12
CA TYR A 58 -3.07 -13.90 -0.53
C TYR A 58 -2.96 -14.22 -2.03
N LEU A 59 -2.05 -13.56 -2.74
CA LEU A 59 -1.78 -13.83 -4.15
C LEU A 59 -1.39 -15.30 -4.39
N ALA A 60 -0.53 -15.85 -3.52
CA ALA A 60 -0.11 -17.25 -3.61
C ALA A 60 -1.27 -18.22 -3.33
N TYR A 61 -2.16 -17.89 -2.39
CA TYR A 61 -3.39 -18.63 -2.10
C TYR A 61 -4.33 -18.64 -3.32
N ARG A 62 -4.56 -17.47 -3.94
CA ARG A 62 -5.44 -17.32 -5.11
C ARG A 62 -4.88 -18.06 -6.34
N LYS A 63 -3.59 -17.89 -6.64
CA LYS A 63 -2.93 -18.54 -7.80
C LYS A 63 -2.99 -20.06 -7.79
N ALA A 64 -3.05 -20.71 -6.62
CA ALA A 64 -3.17 -22.17 -6.58
C ALA A 64 -4.59 -22.69 -6.82
N ARG A 65 -5.58 -21.81 -6.81
CA ARG A 65 -6.99 -22.15 -7.05
C ARG A 65 -7.44 -21.71 -8.44
N GLU A 66 -6.88 -20.61 -8.93
CA GLU A 66 -7.26 -19.99 -10.19
C GLU A 66 -6.00 -19.61 -10.98
N ASP A 67 -5.90 -20.04 -12.24
CA ASP A 67 -4.77 -19.74 -13.13
C ASP A 67 -4.90 -18.36 -13.82
N LYS A 68 -5.53 -17.41 -13.13
CA LYS A 68 -5.81 -16.06 -13.65
C LYS A 68 -5.11 -14.99 -12.80
N PRO A 69 -4.80 -13.83 -13.39
CA PRO A 69 -4.41 -12.66 -12.61
C PRO A 69 -5.44 -12.37 -11.52
N VAL A 70 -4.96 -12.02 -10.34
CA VAL A 70 -5.82 -11.74 -9.18
C VAL A 70 -6.34 -10.31 -9.33
N THR A 71 -7.60 -10.18 -9.74
CA THR A 71 -8.32 -8.90 -9.89
C THR A 71 -9.48 -8.82 -8.89
N ASP A 72 -9.27 -9.39 -7.71
CA ASP A 72 -10.35 -9.64 -6.75
C ASP A 72 -10.91 -8.33 -6.21
N GLY A 73 -12.23 -8.29 -6.13
CA GLY A 73 -12.99 -7.26 -5.45
C GLY A 73 -13.31 -7.61 -4.01
N ALA A 74 -14.16 -6.79 -3.38
CA ALA A 74 -14.64 -7.03 -2.01
C ALA A 74 -15.36 -8.39 -1.89
N ARG A 75 -16.20 -8.75 -2.87
CA ARG A 75 -16.96 -10.01 -2.85
C ARG A 75 -16.06 -11.23 -2.99
N GLU A 76 -15.07 -11.18 -3.87
CA GLU A 76 -14.09 -12.26 -4.05
C GLU A 76 -13.26 -12.45 -2.78
N LEU A 77 -12.84 -11.36 -2.14
CA LEU A 77 -12.17 -11.40 -0.85
C LEU A 77 -13.06 -12.05 0.22
N LEU A 78 -14.33 -11.64 0.35
CA LEU A 78 -15.29 -12.25 1.28
C LEU A 78 -15.50 -13.74 1.01
N ARG A 79 -15.51 -14.17 -0.25
CA ARG A 79 -15.58 -15.59 -0.60
C ARG A 79 -14.43 -16.38 -0.01
N THR A 80 -13.23 -15.81 0.08
CA THR A 80 -12.10 -16.50 0.71
C THR A 80 -12.29 -16.69 2.21
N PHE A 81 -12.96 -15.76 2.90
CA PHE A 81 -13.35 -15.92 4.31
C PHE A 81 -14.46 -16.97 4.47
N GLU A 82 -15.46 -16.97 3.59
CA GLU A 82 -16.53 -18.00 3.55
C GLU A 82 -15.94 -19.40 3.37
N GLU A 83 -14.98 -19.57 2.45
CA GLU A 83 -14.23 -20.82 2.23
C GLU A 83 -13.32 -21.20 3.41
N ALA A 84 -12.84 -20.20 4.15
CA ALA A 84 -12.02 -20.40 5.33
C ALA A 84 -12.84 -20.92 6.51
N GLY A 85 -14.04 -20.37 6.70
CA GLY A 85 -15.00 -20.68 7.78
C GLY A 85 -15.04 -19.61 8.88
N SER A 86 -13.95 -18.86 9.09
CA SER A 86 -13.87 -17.69 9.96
C SER A 86 -12.64 -16.83 9.62
N SER A 87 -12.57 -15.60 10.15
CA SER A 87 -11.37 -14.75 10.04
C SER A 87 -10.13 -15.36 10.67
N ASP A 88 -10.25 -16.02 11.83
CA ASP A 88 -9.13 -16.71 12.48
C ASP A 88 -8.62 -17.89 11.62
N GLN A 89 -9.54 -18.66 11.02
CA GLN A 89 -9.19 -19.75 10.12
C GLN A 89 -8.58 -19.23 8.81
N TRP A 90 -9.05 -18.09 8.32
CA TRP A 90 -8.49 -17.40 7.17
C TRP A 90 -7.06 -16.94 7.44
N ALA A 91 -6.81 -16.29 8.59
CA ALA A 91 -5.48 -15.90 9.04
C ALA A 91 -4.55 -17.11 9.12
N GLY A 92 -5.03 -18.25 9.62
CA GLY A 92 -4.28 -19.50 9.65
C GLY A 92 -3.95 -20.04 8.25
N LYS A 93 -4.95 -20.06 7.34
CA LYS A 93 -4.79 -20.55 5.95
C LYS A 93 -3.84 -19.68 5.13
N ILE A 94 -4.02 -18.37 5.15
CA ILE A 94 -3.17 -17.40 4.44
C ILE A 94 -1.81 -17.28 5.12
N GLY A 95 -1.77 -17.16 6.45
CA GLY A 95 -0.54 -17.03 7.23
C GLY A 95 0.38 -18.25 7.18
N SER A 96 -0.18 -19.46 7.07
CA SER A 96 0.60 -20.72 6.98
C SER A 96 0.84 -21.18 5.54
N TYR A 97 0.39 -20.42 4.55
CA TYR A 97 0.44 -20.83 3.15
C TYR A 97 1.91 -20.99 2.70
N LYS A 98 2.30 -22.25 2.42
CA LYS A 98 3.65 -22.74 2.06
C LYS A 98 4.72 -22.91 3.16
N ARG A 99 4.44 -22.75 4.46
CA ARG A 99 5.42 -23.12 5.53
C ARG A 99 4.85 -24.05 6.61
N ARG A 100 5.50 -25.21 6.77
CA ARG A 100 5.47 -26.02 7.99
C ARG A 100 6.29 -25.28 9.06
N TYR A 101 5.64 -24.84 10.14
CA TYR A 101 6.29 -24.43 11.40
C TYR A 101 7.32 -23.29 11.29
N THR A 102 6.86 -22.06 11.14
CA THR A 102 7.54 -20.92 11.79
C THR A 102 6.48 -20.01 12.39
N ALA A 103 6.42 -19.97 13.72
CA ALA A 103 5.70 -18.93 14.45
C ALA A 103 6.50 -17.63 14.30
N THR A 104 6.40 -16.99 13.14
CA THR A 104 7.14 -15.77 12.85
C THR A 104 6.23 -14.75 12.17
N GLY A 105 6.12 -13.61 12.82
CA GLY A 105 5.81 -12.35 12.17
C GLY A 105 4.36 -11.94 12.30
N VAL A 106 4.22 -10.71 12.80
CA VAL A 106 3.10 -9.77 12.68
C VAL A 106 1.70 -10.41 12.60
N PRO A 107 0.84 -10.22 13.62
CA PRO A 107 -0.55 -10.66 13.58
C PRO A 107 -1.24 -10.21 12.28
N ILE A 108 -1.93 -11.14 11.63
CA ILE A 108 -2.77 -10.81 10.47
C ILE A 108 -4.06 -10.21 11.00
N GLU A 109 -4.40 -9.00 10.57
CA GLU A 109 -5.62 -8.29 10.97
C GLU A 109 -6.87 -8.82 10.25
N ALA A 110 -7.03 -10.15 10.20
CA ALA A 110 -8.03 -10.82 9.39
C ALA A 110 -9.47 -10.40 9.74
N ARG A 111 -9.73 -10.06 11.01
CA ARG A 111 -11.02 -9.53 11.45
C ARG A 111 -11.32 -8.17 10.81
N HIS A 112 -10.38 -7.23 10.89
CA HIS A 112 -10.54 -5.89 10.30
C HIS A 112 -10.62 -5.98 8.77
N ILE A 113 -9.79 -6.81 8.13
CA ILE A 113 -9.84 -7.08 6.68
C ILE A 113 -11.24 -7.57 6.27
N GLN A 114 -11.80 -8.55 7.00
CA GLN A 114 -13.13 -9.07 6.74
C GLN A 114 -14.21 -7.99 6.92
N GLN A 115 -14.18 -7.26 8.04
CA GLN A 115 -15.17 -6.22 8.36
C GLN A 115 -15.17 -5.08 7.34
N VAL A 116 -13.99 -4.63 6.90
CA VAL A 116 -13.85 -3.64 5.83
C VAL A 116 -14.50 -4.16 4.55
N ALA A 117 -14.15 -5.38 4.13
CA ALA A 117 -14.71 -5.98 2.92
C ALA A 117 -16.24 -6.12 2.99
N GLU A 118 -16.80 -6.50 4.15
CA GLU A 118 -18.25 -6.60 4.37
C GLU A 118 -18.95 -5.25 4.25
N LYS A 119 -18.36 -4.19 4.83
CA LYS A 119 -18.93 -2.83 4.78
C LYS A 119 -18.83 -2.21 3.40
N LEU A 120 -17.68 -2.32 2.73
CA LEU A 120 -17.53 -1.85 1.35
C LEU A 120 -18.52 -2.55 0.42
N HIS A 121 -18.68 -3.87 0.57
CA HIS A 121 -19.66 -4.63 -0.20
C HIS A 121 -21.11 -4.17 0.07
N HIS A 122 -21.46 -3.85 1.33
CA HIS A 122 -22.76 -3.26 1.68
C HIS A 122 -22.99 -1.89 1.03
N LEU A 123 -21.95 -1.08 0.93
CA LEU A 123 -21.95 0.22 0.23
C LEU A 123 -21.89 0.07 -1.30
N ARG A 124 -21.95 -1.16 -1.83
CA ARG A 124 -21.84 -1.48 -3.27
C ARG A 124 -20.48 -1.14 -3.88
N ILE A 125 -19.44 -1.04 -3.07
CA ILE A 125 -18.06 -0.90 -3.52
C ILE A 125 -17.43 -2.29 -3.65
N ASN A 126 -17.37 -2.82 -4.87
CA ASN A 126 -16.76 -4.12 -5.12
C ASN A 126 -15.39 -4.01 -5.79
N SER A 127 -15.11 -2.93 -6.50
CA SER A 127 -13.89 -2.73 -7.28
C SER A 127 -13.21 -1.39 -6.95
N VAL A 128 -11.98 -1.21 -7.43
CA VAL A 128 -11.30 0.10 -7.36
C VAL A 128 -12.06 1.15 -8.18
N GLU A 129 -12.68 0.77 -9.29
CA GLU A 129 -13.53 1.65 -10.10
C GLU A 129 -14.76 2.14 -9.34
N ASP A 130 -15.42 1.27 -8.58
CA ASP A 130 -16.53 1.68 -7.71
C ASP A 130 -16.06 2.68 -6.64
N LEU A 131 -14.88 2.46 -6.07
CA LEU A 131 -14.29 3.36 -5.07
C LEU A 131 -13.91 4.71 -5.68
N LEU A 132 -13.34 4.73 -6.89
CA LEU A 132 -13.07 5.94 -7.65
C LEU A 132 -14.36 6.71 -7.95
N SER A 133 -15.42 6.00 -8.35
CA SER A 133 -16.74 6.60 -8.62
C SER A 133 -17.37 7.19 -7.35
N ALA A 134 -17.14 6.56 -6.19
CA ALA A 134 -17.57 7.11 -4.91
C ALA A 134 -16.78 8.37 -4.52
N ALA A 135 -15.51 8.48 -4.93
CA ALA A 135 -14.68 9.66 -4.67
C ALA A 135 -15.14 10.91 -5.44
N ASP A 136 -15.94 10.76 -6.50
CA ASP A 136 -16.56 11.88 -7.21
C ASP A 136 -17.73 12.53 -6.43
N SER A 137 -18.10 11.98 -5.26
CA SER A 137 -19.14 12.49 -4.39
C SER A 137 -18.71 12.51 -2.93
N ASP A 138 -18.57 13.70 -2.35
CA ASP A 138 -18.17 13.89 -0.94
C ASP A 138 -19.00 13.02 0.01
N ASN A 139 -20.32 13.00 -0.15
CA ASN A 139 -21.21 12.19 0.71
C ASN A 139 -20.95 10.68 0.58
N ALA A 140 -20.62 10.20 -0.63
CA ALA A 140 -20.36 8.78 -0.85
C ALA A 140 -19.00 8.38 -0.29
N LEU A 141 -17.98 9.22 -0.51
CA LEU A 141 -16.64 9.00 0.04
C LEU A 141 -16.65 9.08 1.57
N ASP A 142 -17.39 10.01 2.16
CA ASP A 142 -17.58 10.13 3.61
C ASP A 142 -18.25 8.88 4.20
N ALA A 143 -19.25 8.31 3.50
CA ALA A 143 -19.87 7.06 3.94
C ALA A 143 -18.88 5.88 3.91
N VAL A 144 -18.00 5.84 2.91
CA VAL A 144 -16.93 4.85 2.80
C VAL A 144 -15.89 5.05 3.92
N HIS A 145 -15.50 6.31 4.19
CA HIS A 145 -14.56 6.65 5.28
C HIS A 145 -15.11 6.25 6.64
N LEU A 146 -16.37 6.59 6.95
CA LEU A 146 -17.02 6.19 8.20
C LEU A 146 -17.08 4.67 8.37
N ALA A 147 -17.41 3.94 7.30
CA ALA A 147 -17.39 2.49 7.29
C ALA A 147 -15.97 1.93 7.54
N TRP A 148 -14.95 2.56 6.95
CA TRP A 148 -13.56 2.17 7.14
C TRP A 148 -13.10 2.40 8.59
N VAL A 149 -13.38 3.58 9.15
CA VAL A 149 -13.04 3.94 10.54
C VAL A 149 -13.72 3.00 11.53
N ASP A 150 -15.00 2.70 11.33
CA ASP A 150 -15.75 1.77 12.19
C ASP A 150 -15.19 0.33 12.16
N ALA A 151 -14.61 -0.11 11.03
CA ALA A 151 -14.00 -1.44 10.94
C ALA A 151 -12.57 -1.50 11.49
N CYS A 152 -11.75 -0.47 11.26
CA CYS A 152 -10.32 -0.50 11.61
C CYS A 152 -10.02 0.04 13.01
N GLY A 153 -10.91 0.87 13.58
CA GLY A 153 -10.71 1.46 14.91
C GLY A 153 -9.51 2.42 14.98
N ASP A 154 -8.68 2.27 16.00
CA ASP A 154 -7.54 3.16 16.26
C ASP A 154 -6.50 3.09 15.12
N GLY A 155 -6.05 4.25 14.63
CA GLY A 155 -5.11 4.33 13.52
C GLY A 155 -5.73 4.19 12.13
N SER A 156 -7.06 4.11 12.05
CA SER A 156 -7.85 4.06 10.81
C SER A 156 -7.49 5.14 9.80
N GLU A 157 -7.21 6.38 10.23
CA GLU A 157 -6.82 7.47 9.32
C GLU A 157 -5.57 7.17 8.48
N VAL A 158 -4.58 6.47 9.04
CA VAL A 158 -3.37 6.11 8.27
C VAL A 158 -3.69 5.02 7.26
N THR A 159 -4.41 3.99 7.69
CA THR A 159 -4.84 2.91 6.79
C THR A 159 -5.79 3.42 5.69
N TRP A 160 -6.59 4.44 6.00
CA TRP A 160 -7.49 5.11 5.06
C TRP A 160 -6.70 5.90 4.01
N ALA A 161 -5.78 6.76 4.44
CA ALA A 161 -4.91 7.48 3.52
C ALA A 161 -4.10 6.52 2.63
N HIS A 162 -3.66 5.39 3.20
CA HIS A 162 -2.99 4.33 2.44
C HIS A 162 -3.91 3.69 1.40
N LEU A 163 -5.17 3.40 1.74
CA LEU A 163 -6.16 2.87 0.79
C LEU A 163 -6.35 3.79 -0.40
N LEU A 164 -6.58 5.09 -0.14
CA LEU A 164 -6.79 6.07 -1.21
C LEU A 164 -5.57 6.15 -2.12
N MET A 165 -4.36 6.14 -1.55
CA MET A 165 -3.11 6.11 -2.32
C MET A 165 -2.99 4.86 -3.19
N LEU A 166 -3.25 3.66 -2.64
CA LEU A 166 -3.19 2.41 -3.41
C LEU A 166 -4.24 2.37 -4.53
N ALA A 167 -5.44 2.89 -4.28
CA ALA A 167 -6.52 3.01 -5.26
C ALA A 167 -6.27 4.09 -6.33
N GLY A 168 -5.29 4.98 -6.11
CA GLY A 168 -4.97 6.08 -7.00
C GLY A 168 -5.89 7.29 -6.84
N ILE A 169 -6.61 7.40 -5.73
CA ILE A 169 -7.40 8.58 -5.37
C ILE A 169 -6.43 9.63 -4.80
N PRO A 170 -6.37 10.84 -5.39
CA PRO A 170 -5.50 11.90 -4.90
C PRO A 170 -5.84 12.26 -3.46
N HIS A 171 -4.83 12.22 -2.58
CA HIS A 171 -4.92 12.73 -1.22
C HIS A 171 -3.90 13.85 -1.05
N THR A 172 -4.33 15.03 -0.60
CA THR A 172 -3.53 16.27 -0.59
C THR A 172 -2.18 16.10 0.10
N ASP A 173 -2.13 15.32 1.19
CA ASP A 173 -0.91 15.09 1.97
C ASP A 173 0.19 14.29 1.25
N LEU A 174 -0.13 13.61 0.14
CA LEU A 174 0.82 12.77 -0.60
C LEU A 174 1.22 13.36 -1.96
N GLY A 175 0.69 14.54 -2.32
CA GLY A 175 1.06 15.24 -3.55
C GLY A 175 2.54 15.61 -3.63
N THR A 176 3.16 15.89 -2.48
CA THR A 176 4.56 16.32 -2.30
C THR A 176 5.44 15.22 -1.68
N ALA A 177 5.03 13.95 -1.83
CA ALA A 177 5.71 12.81 -1.24
C ALA A 177 7.19 12.72 -1.67
N ALA A 178 7.46 12.90 -2.96
CA ALA A 178 8.81 12.89 -3.50
C ALA A 178 9.67 14.02 -2.91
N ASP A 179 9.13 15.24 -2.83
CA ASP A 179 9.82 16.39 -2.22
C ASP A 179 10.17 16.11 -0.77
N THR A 180 9.21 15.59 -0.01
CA THR A 180 9.36 15.25 1.41
C THR A 180 10.45 14.19 1.60
N PHE A 181 10.45 13.15 0.76
CA PHE A 181 11.44 12.08 0.84
C PHE A 181 12.85 12.58 0.51
N ILE A 182 13.00 13.39 -0.54
CA ILE A 182 14.31 13.91 -0.94
C ILE A 182 14.84 14.90 0.10
N SER A 183 14.02 15.87 0.52
CA SER A 183 14.38 16.83 1.58
C SER A 183 14.80 16.13 2.88
N ALA A 184 14.06 15.11 3.31
CA ALA A 184 14.41 14.31 4.49
C ALA A 184 15.67 13.46 4.31
N THR A 185 16.00 13.07 3.07
CA THR A 185 17.22 12.30 2.76
C THR A 185 18.46 13.20 2.75
N LEU A 186 18.32 14.40 2.19
CA LEU A 186 19.42 15.36 2.07
C LEU A 186 19.59 16.22 3.34
N GLY A 187 18.60 16.23 4.22
CA GLY A 187 18.60 17.09 5.41
C GLY A 187 18.46 18.57 5.06
N THR A 188 17.81 18.89 3.94
CA THR A 188 17.63 20.27 3.44
C THR A 188 16.15 20.59 3.26
N THR A 189 15.78 21.84 3.56
CA THR A 189 14.42 22.36 3.30
C THR A 189 14.27 22.89 1.88
N GLU A 190 15.39 23.25 1.24
CA GLU A 190 15.44 23.71 -0.14
C GLU A 190 16.09 22.62 -0.99
N LEU A 191 15.38 22.20 -2.05
CA LEU A 191 15.84 21.13 -2.92
C LEU A 191 16.89 21.66 -3.90
N PRO A 192 17.98 20.92 -4.13
CA PRO A 192 19.09 21.37 -4.99
C PRO A 192 18.75 21.39 -6.50
N GLY A 193 17.51 21.07 -6.88
CA GLY A 193 17.02 21.00 -8.26
C GLY A 193 15.55 20.63 -8.33
N ASP A 194 15.06 20.36 -9.54
CA ASP A 194 13.70 19.89 -9.77
C ASP A 194 13.57 18.43 -9.30
N THR A 195 12.62 18.18 -8.40
CA THR A 195 12.26 16.86 -7.86
C THR A 195 12.05 15.82 -8.96
N SER A 196 11.39 16.21 -10.05
CA SER A 196 11.11 15.31 -11.17
C SER A 196 12.39 14.89 -11.90
N GLU A 197 13.34 15.81 -12.07
CA GLU A 197 14.65 15.52 -12.66
C GLU A 197 15.48 14.60 -11.74
N ILE A 198 15.46 14.85 -10.42
CA ILE A 198 16.17 14.01 -9.44
C ILE A 198 15.58 12.60 -9.40
N LEU A 199 14.26 12.47 -9.42
CA LEU A 199 13.58 11.17 -9.48
C LEU A 199 13.91 10.42 -10.78
N ALA A 200 13.87 11.10 -11.93
CA ALA A 200 14.19 10.48 -13.21
C ALA A 200 15.62 9.93 -13.24
N ALA A 201 16.60 10.73 -12.79
CA ALA A 201 17.99 10.29 -12.71
C ALA A 201 18.20 9.14 -11.70
N THR A 202 17.50 9.19 -10.56
CA THR A 202 17.54 8.13 -9.55
C THR A 202 16.93 6.83 -10.09
N ALA A 203 15.79 6.92 -10.78
CA ALA A 203 15.12 5.78 -11.39
C ALA A 203 16.00 5.12 -12.45
N GLU A 204 16.66 5.92 -13.30
CA GLU A 204 17.64 5.44 -14.28
C GLU A 204 18.79 4.67 -13.60
N GLN A 205 19.38 5.23 -12.54
CA GLN A 205 20.45 4.58 -11.78
C GLN A 205 19.99 3.27 -11.10
N LEU A 206 18.74 3.22 -10.63
CA LEU A 206 18.15 2.04 -10.02
C LEU A 206 17.64 1.02 -11.05
N GLY A 207 17.62 1.37 -12.34
CA GLY A 207 17.13 0.51 -13.43
C GLY A 207 15.62 0.27 -13.37
N VAL A 208 14.85 1.24 -12.86
CA VAL A 208 13.39 1.16 -12.73
C VAL A 208 12.69 2.30 -13.46
N ASP A 209 11.39 2.14 -13.68
CA ASP A 209 10.55 3.20 -14.22
C ASP A 209 10.34 4.33 -13.18
N PRO A 210 10.40 5.62 -13.57
CA PRO A 210 10.19 6.73 -12.65
C PRO A 210 8.84 6.71 -11.91
N ASP A 211 7.76 6.28 -12.56
CA ASP A 211 6.44 6.19 -11.93
C ASP A 211 6.42 5.07 -10.88
N ARG A 212 7.18 3.99 -11.10
CA ARG A 212 7.35 2.91 -10.12
C ARG A 212 8.14 3.39 -8.90
N LEU A 213 9.14 4.24 -9.09
CA LEU A 213 9.88 4.87 -7.98
C LEU A 213 8.99 5.84 -7.19
N ASP A 214 8.28 6.75 -7.86
CA ASP A 214 7.37 7.70 -7.21
C ASP A 214 6.28 6.96 -6.42
N TYR A 215 5.69 5.92 -7.00
CA TYR A 215 4.71 5.08 -6.31
C TYR A 215 5.30 4.36 -5.09
N ALA A 216 6.52 3.81 -5.19
CA ALA A 216 7.19 3.18 -4.06
C ALA A 216 7.43 4.17 -2.90
N ILE A 217 7.84 5.40 -3.21
CA ILE A 217 8.02 6.48 -2.23
C ILE A 217 6.68 6.83 -1.56
N ARG A 218 5.61 7.06 -2.34
CA ARG A 218 4.27 7.35 -1.80
C ARG A 218 3.74 6.22 -0.92
N ARG A 219 3.92 4.97 -1.34
CA ARG A 219 3.54 3.79 -0.55
C ARG A 219 4.29 3.71 0.77
N TRP A 220 5.58 4.03 0.78
CA TRP A 220 6.35 4.04 2.02
C TRP A 220 5.94 5.19 2.95
N LEU A 221 5.80 6.41 2.41
CA LEU A 221 5.46 7.62 3.18
C LEU A 221 4.05 7.60 3.76
N SER A 222 3.08 7.04 3.06
CA SER A 222 1.70 6.92 3.59
C SER A 222 1.62 6.09 4.87
N VAL A 223 2.59 5.19 5.10
CA VAL A 223 2.68 4.39 6.34
C VAL A 223 3.65 5.02 7.35
N HIS A 224 4.79 5.54 6.87
CA HIS A 224 5.90 5.99 7.72
C HIS A 224 6.00 7.51 7.86
N GLY A 225 5.08 8.28 7.29
CA GLY A 225 5.16 9.75 7.24
C GLY A 225 5.27 10.41 8.62
N ARG A 226 4.69 9.80 9.65
CA ARG A 226 4.85 10.25 11.05
C ARG A 226 6.27 10.08 11.61
N MET A 227 7.05 9.12 11.10
CA MET A 227 8.46 8.97 11.50
C MET A 227 9.34 10.10 10.99
N LEU A 228 8.99 10.71 9.83
CA LEU A 228 9.76 11.84 9.30
C LEU A 228 9.45 13.17 10.02
N GLN A 229 8.25 13.32 10.60
CA GLN A 229 7.88 14.52 11.37
C GLN A 229 8.63 14.65 12.71
N HIS A 230 9.32 13.61 13.17
CA HIS A 230 10.14 13.63 14.39
C HIS A 230 11.64 13.84 14.14
N VAL A 231 12.07 14.01 12.89
CA VAL A 231 13.49 14.16 12.52
C VAL A 231 13.78 15.55 11.92
N ALA A 232 12.79 16.45 11.89
CA ALA A 232 12.95 17.85 11.48
C ALA A 232 13.07 18.81 12.67
#